data_AF-A0A850NPJ1-F1
#
_entry.id   AF-A0A850NPJ1-F1
#
_cell.length_a   1.000
_cell.length_b   1.000
_cell.length_c   1.000
_cell.angle_alpha   90.00
_cell.angle_beta   90.00
_cell.angle_gamma   90.00
#
_symmetry.space_group_name_H-M   'P 1'
#
loop_
_entity.id
_entity.type
_entity.pdbx_description
1 polymer ?
#
loop_
_entity_poly.entity_id
_entity_poly.type
_entity_poly.pdbx_seq_one_letter_code
_entity_poly.pdbx_strand_id
1 'polypeptide(L)'
;MFDAASPPQRPPAPRRALCSFVLSVLCACACAGHAEAARLRIVAAEAVYGDIARQIAGTDAEVVSLMANPAGDPHLYEPGPAAARAVAGADVAIANGAGYEPWFDRLLSASGAPAKVVIRVDRLPGVVQGAQSGNNPHLWVDPASGPALASALVAA
;
A
#
# COMPACT_ATOMS: atom_id res chain seq x y z
N MET A 1 82.69 -43.63 -25.13
CA MET A 1 81.52 -44.51 -24.99
C MET A 1 80.53 -43.78 -24.07
N PHE A 2 79.49 -43.21 -24.69
CA PHE A 2 78.28 -42.55 -24.16
C PHE A 2 78.42 -41.40 -23.14
N ASP A 3 78.38 -40.17 -23.69
CA ASP A 3 77.92 -38.96 -23.00
C ASP A 3 76.47 -39.13 -22.54
N ALA A 4 76.22 -38.98 -21.23
CA ALA A 4 74.90 -39.09 -20.64
C ALA A 4 74.16 -37.75 -20.76
N ALA A 5 73.17 -37.69 -21.67
CA ALA A 5 72.27 -36.56 -21.80
C ALA A 5 71.43 -36.37 -20.52
N SER A 6 71.45 -35.16 -19.96
CA SER A 6 70.59 -34.77 -18.83
C SER A 6 69.11 -34.70 -19.27
N PRO A 7 68.15 -35.11 -18.41
CA PRO A 7 66.74 -35.06 -18.75
C PRO A 7 66.19 -33.62 -18.76
N PRO A 8 65.14 -33.33 -19.55
CA PRO A 8 64.55 -31.99 -19.62
C PRO A 8 63.78 -31.65 -18.33
N GLN A 9 63.94 -30.42 -17.85
CA GLN A 9 63.19 -29.89 -16.71
C GLN A 9 61.76 -29.51 -17.13
N ARG A 10 60.75 -29.91 -16.35
CA ARG A 10 59.35 -29.56 -16.58
C ARG A 10 59.04 -28.15 -16.04
N PRO A 11 58.26 -27.33 -16.76
CA PRO A 11 57.80 -26.05 -16.23
C PRO A 11 56.77 -26.24 -15.10
N PRO A 12 56.69 -25.32 -14.12
CA PRO A 12 55.70 -25.37 -13.06
C PRO A 12 54.29 -25.07 -13.61
N ALA A 13 53.30 -25.86 -13.19
CA ALA A 13 51.90 -25.64 -13.56
C ALA A 13 51.28 -24.47 -12.76
N PRO A 14 50.62 -23.48 -13.41
CA PRO A 14 49.92 -22.41 -12.71
C PRO A 14 48.45 -22.79 -12.54
N ARG A 15 48.04 -23.34 -11.39
CA ARG A 15 46.62 -23.73 -11.19
C ARG A 15 46.08 -23.57 -9.78
N ARG A 16 46.20 -22.42 -9.09
CA ARG A 16 45.41 -22.19 -7.84
C ARG A 16 45.01 -20.75 -7.52
N ALA A 17 45.01 -19.80 -8.45
CA ALA A 17 44.67 -18.40 -8.13
C ALA A 17 43.28 -17.91 -8.60
N LEU A 18 42.50 -18.75 -9.31
CA LEU A 18 41.26 -18.28 -9.95
C LEU A 18 39.97 -18.53 -9.13
N CYS A 19 39.99 -19.43 -8.13
CA CYS A 19 38.78 -19.75 -7.36
C CYS A 19 38.47 -18.78 -6.21
N SER A 20 39.42 -18.00 -5.71
CA SER A 20 39.17 -17.09 -4.57
C SER A 20 38.63 -15.71 -4.97
N PHE A 21 38.70 -15.32 -6.25
CA PHE A 21 38.20 -14.01 -6.67
C PHE A 21 36.68 -14.01 -6.95
N VAL A 22 36.14 -15.17 -7.37
CA VAL A 22 34.71 -15.30 -7.69
C VAL A 22 33.83 -15.28 -6.43
N LEU A 23 34.33 -15.80 -5.30
CA LEU A 23 33.55 -15.89 -4.05
C LEU A 23 33.36 -14.53 -3.36
N SER A 24 34.31 -13.60 -3.51
CA SER A 24 34.24 -12.26 -2.91
C SER A 24 33.27 -11.32 -3.63
N VAL A 25 33.02 -11.55 -4.94
CA VAL A 25 32.09 -10.73 -5.74
C VAL A 25 30.62 -11.07 -5.43
N LEU A 26 30.31 -12.33 -5.09
CA LEU A 26 28.94 -12.73 -4.75
C LEU A 26 28.44 -12.15 -3.41
N CYS A 27 29.34 -11.86 -2.45
CA CYS A 27 28.95 -11.30 -1.16
C CYS A 27 28.61 -9.80 -1.24
N ALA A 28 29.18 -9.07 -2.20
CA ALA A 28 28.97 -7.62 -2.35
C ALA A 28 27.60 -7.26 -2.94
N CYS A 29 26.94 -8.15 -3.68
CA CYS A 29 25.59 -7.93 -4.20
C CYS A 29 24.48 -8.17 -3.15
N ALA A 30 24.76 -8.91 -2.07
CA ALA A 30 23.75 -9.23 -1.04
C ALA A 30 23.52 -8.10 -0.03
N CYS A 31 24.39 -7.08 -0.02
CA CYS A 31 24.29 -5.91 0.86
C CYS A 31 23.69 -4.68 0.19
N ALA A 32 23.19 -4.79 -1.05
CA ALA A 32 22.34 -3.77 -1.63
C ALA A 32 21.06 -3.70 -0.79
N GLY A 33 21.04 -2.77 0.18
CA GLY A 33 19.92 -2.55 1.07
C GLY A 33 18.64 -2.46 0.26
N HIS A 34 17.63 -3.25 0.64
CA HIS A 34 16.29 -3.04 0.15
C HIS A 34 15.89 -1.63 0.56
N ALA A 35 15.85 -0.71 -0.39
CA ALA A 35 15.15 0.55 -0.18
C ALA A 35 13.70 0.17 0.11
N GLU A 36 13.27 0.34 1.37
CA GLU A 36 11.87 0.14 1.74
C GLU A 36 11.07 1.15 0.89
N ALA A 37 10.29 0.65 -0.05
CA ALA A 37 9.40 1.48 -0.83
C ALA A 37 8.51 2.26 0.15
N ALA A 38 8.29 3.55 -0.12
CA ALA A 38 7.41 4.35 0.71
C ALA A 38 6.03 3.67 0.79
N ARG A 39 5.59 3.35 2.00
CA ARG A 39 4.31 2.66 2.22
C ARG A 39 3.16 3.51 1.74
N LEU A 40 2.17 2.87 1.13
CA LEU A 40 0.95 3.53 0.68
C LEU A 40 0.21 4.10 1.89
N ARG A 41 -0.27 5.34 1.83
CA ARG A 41 -1.08 5.92 2.91
C ARG A 41 -2.56 5.90 2.52
N ILE A 42 -3.36 5.14 3.26
CA ILE A 42 -4.80 5.02 3.06
C ILE A 42 -5.53 5.71 4.22
N VAL A 43 -6.44 6.62 3.90
CA VAL A 43 -7.37 7.19 4.88
C VAL A 43 -8.77 6.70 4.56
N ALA A 44 -9.45 6.13 5.56
CA ALA A 44 -10.85 5.79 5.48
C ALA A 44 -11.67 6.73 6.37
N ALA A 45 -12.81 7.21 5.87
CA ALA A 45 -13.76 7.97 6.68
C ALA A 45 -14.23 7.13 7.88
N GLU A 46 -14.73 5.92 7.61
CA GLU A 46 -15.26 4.98 8.60
C GLU A 46 -14.29 3.86 8.96
N ALA A 47 -14.39 3.36 10.21
CA ALA A 47 -13.61 2.23 10.70
C ALA A 47 -13.78 0.96 9.85
N VAL A 48 -15.01 0.67 9.37
CA VAL A 48 -15.31 -0.54 8.58
C VAL A 48 -14.49 -0.63 7.30
N TYR A 49 -14.34 0.49 6.59
CA TYR A 49 -13.54 0.53 5.36
C TYR A 49 -12.05 0.54 5.64
N GLY A 50 -11.63 1.17 6.75
CA GLY A 50 -10.25 1.08 7.21
C GLY A 50 -9.87 -0.36 7.54
N ASP A 51 -10.76 -1.13 8.15
CA ASP A 51 -10.51 -2.54 8.46
C ASP A 51 -10.37 -3.40 7.19
N ILE A 52 -11.28 -3.24 6.23
CA ILE A 52 -11.19 -3.90 4.91
C ILE A 52 -9.87 -3.53 4.22
N ALA A 53 -9.50 -2.25 4.22
CA ALA A 53 -8.25 -1.80 3.60
C ALA A 53 -7.00 -2.39 4.28
N ARG A 54 -6.98 -2.51 5.61
CA ARG A 54 -5.88 -3.17 6.33
C ARG A 54 -5.75 -4.64 5.97
N GLN A 55 -6.87 -5.35 5.87
CA GLN A 55 -6.88 -6.77 5.51
C GLN A 55 -6.33 -7.00 4.10
N ILE A 56 -6.61 -6.09 3.16
CA ILE A 56 -6.17 -6.19 1.77
C ILE A 56 -4.72 -5.76 1.61
N ALA A 57 -4.34 -4.60 2.18
CA ALA A 57 -3.03 -4.01 1.96
C ALA A 57 -1.93 -4.58 2.87
N GLY A 58 -2.30 -5.24 3.97
CA GLY A 58 -1.34 -5.87 4.88
C GLY A 58 -0.27 -4.88 5.38
N THR A 59 1.00 -5.23 5.18
CA THR A 59 2.15 -4.40 5.59
C THR A 59 2.52 -3.31 4.59
N ASP A 60 1.93 -3.33 3.39
CA ASP A 60 2.31 -2.45 2.28
C ASP A 60 1.69 -1.06 2.40
N ALA A 61 0.71 -0.90 3.30
CA ALA A 61 0.05 0.37 3.56
C ALA A 61 -0.03 0.73 5.05
N GLU A 62 -0.02 2.02 5.33
CA GLU A 62 -0.48 2.61 6.57
C GLU A 62 -1.95 3.01 6.41
N VAL A 63 -2.84 2.51 7.28
CA VAL A 63 -4.29 2.76 7.18
C VAL A 63 -4.82 3.49 8.41
N VAL A 64 -5.35 4.69 8.18
CA VAL A 64 -5.97 5.53 9.22
C VAL A 64 -7.47 5.59 9.00
N SER A 65 -8.25 5.34 10.05
CA SER A 65 -9.69 5.59 10.06
C SER A 65 -9.97 6.90 10.80
N LEU A 66 -10.66 7.85 10.16
CA LEU A 66 -10.98 9.15 10.77
C LEU A 66 -12.01 8.99 11.88
N MET A 67 -13.05 8.20 11.63
CA MET A 67 -14.02 7.75 12.63
C MET A 67 -13.65 6.36 13.13
N ALA A 68 -12.72 6.33 14.09
CA ALA A 68 -12.27 5.09 14.71
C ALA A 68 -13.23 4.56 15.79
N ASN A 69 -14.07 5.41 16.37
CA ASN A 69 -15.08 4.99 17.35
C ASN A 69 -16.34 4.49 16.62
N PRO A 70 -16.65 3.18 16.66
CA PRO A 70 -17.83 2.64 15.97
C PRO A 70 -19.17 3.07 16.58
N ALA A 71 -19.17 3.67 17.79
CA ALA A 71 -20.36 4.24 18.41
C ALA A 71 -20.59 5.72 18.04
N GLY A 72 -19.68 6.36 17.29
CA GLY A 72 -19.84 7.74 16.85
C GLY A 72 -20.88 7.86 15.72
N ASP A 73 -21.62 8.96 15.71
CA ASP A 73 -22.55 9.28 14.62
C ASP A 73 -21.79 10.03 13.49
N PRO A 74 -21.69 9.44 12.28
CA PRO A 74 -20.95 10.04 11.19
C PRO A 74 -21.61 11.24 10.55
N HIS A 75 -22.91 11.41 10.74
CA HIS A 75 -23.61 12.61 10.29
C HIS A 75 -23.26 13.82 11.14
N LEU A 76 -22.82 13.61 12.39
CA LEU A 76 -22.50 14.66 13.36
C LEU A 76 -21.00 14.81 13.61
N TYR A 77 -20.16 13.97 13.00
CA TYR A 77 -18.72 14.05 13.18
C TYR A 77 -18.14 15.35 12.61
N GLU A 78 -17.27 15.99 13.39
CA GLU A 78 -16.54 17.18 12.98
C GLU A 78 -15.03 16.87 12.88
N PRO A 79 -14.45 16.86 11.68
CA PRO A 79 -13.05 16.51 11.49
C PRO A 79 -12.13 17.60 12.05
N GLY A 80 -11.25 17.22 12.96
CA GLY A 80 -10.22 18.10 13.51
C GLY A 80 -8.99 18.26 12.60
N PRO A 81 -8.02 19.13 12.98
CA PRO A 81 -6.80 19.36 12.19
C PRO A 81 -5.97 18.11 11.89
N ALA A 82 -6.02 17.09 12.76
CA ALA A 82 -5.35 15.82 12.52
C ALA A 82 -5.95 15.05 11.34
N ALA A 83 -7.28 15.07 11.19
CA ALA A 83 -7.97 14.46 10.06
C ALA A 83 -7.60 15.18 8.75
N ALA A 84 -7.54 16.52 8.78
CA ALA A 84 -7.11 17.30 7.61
C ALA A 84 -5.68 16.95 7.17
N ARG A 85 -4.75 16.79 8.13
CA ARG A 85 -3.38 16.35 7.84
C ARG A 85 -3.31 14.93 7.29
N ALA A 86 -4.11 14.01 7.84
CA ALA A 86 -4.16 12.64 7.35
C ALA A 86 -4.63 12.61 5.89
N VAL A 87 -5.70 13.35 5.57
CA VAL A 87 -6.23 13.46 4.21
C VAL A 87 -5.23 14.13 3.26
N ALA A 88 -4.55 15.21 3.69
CA ALA A 88 -3.54 15.89 2.88
C ALA A 88 -2.35 14.98 2.49
N GLY A 89 -2.04 13.98 3.32
CA GLY A 89 -0.99 13.01 3.07
C GLY A 89 -1.47 11.71 2.40
N ALA A 90 -2.76 11.50 2.22
CA ALA A 90 -3.26 10.21 1.74
C ALA A 90 -2.94 9.99 0.26
N ASP A 91 -2.52 8.77 -0.10
CA ASP A 91 -2.50 8.32 -1.49
C ASP A 91 -3.91 7.89 -1.91
N VAL A 92 -4.62 7.19 -1.02
CA VAL A 92 -6.00 6.73 -1.23
C VAL A 92 -6.89 7.23 -0.09
N ALA A 93 -8.01 7.85 -0.43
CA ALA A 93 -9.08 8.19 0.50
C ALA A 93 -10.32 7.33 0.21
N ILE A 94 -10.93 6.74 1.23
CA ILE A 94 -12.12 5.88 1.10
C ILE A 94 -13.27 6.50 1.90
N ALA A 95 -14.43 6.69 1.28
CA ALA A 95 -15.65 7.15 1.95
C ALA A 95 -16.87 6.33 1.50
N ASN A 96 -17.86 6.21 2.39
CA ASN A 96 -19.15 5.57 2.09
C ASN A 96 -19.83 6.33 0.95
N GLY A 97 -19.97 7.64 1.11
CA GLY A 97 -20.77 8.47 0.23
C GLY A 97 -22.27 8.36 0.49
N ALA A 98 -23.11 8.63 -0.51
CA ALA A 98 -24.57 8.69 -0.37
C ALA A 98 -25.07 9.65 0.75
N GLY A 99 -24.26 10.65 1.13
CA GLY A 99 -24.58 11.59 2.21
C GLY A 99 -24.29 11.07 3.63
N TYR A 100 -23.63 9.92 3.78
CA TYR A 100 -23.28 9.36 5.08
C TYR A 100 -22.30 10.27 5.85
N GLU A 101 -21.24 10.72 5.18
CA GLU A 101 -20.22 11.62 5.76
C GLU A 101 -20.25 13.01 5.09
N PRO A 102 -21.21 13.90 5.44
CA PRO A 102 -21.37 15.21 4.77
C PRO A 102 -20.15 16.15 4.97
N TRP A 103 -19.29 15.83 5.92
CA TRP A 103 -18.06 16.56 6.22
C TRP A 103 -16.88 16.16 5.33
N PHE A 104 -16.90 14.97 4.70
CA PHE A 104 -15.70 14.41 4.04
C PHE A 104 -15.28 15.22 2.80
N ASP A 105 -16.22 15.62 1.95
CA ASP A 105 -15.93 16.40 0.74
C ASP A 105 -15.38 17.79 1.07
N ARG A 106 -15.86 18.40 2.17
CA ARG A 106 -15.31 19.65 2.70
C ARG A 106 -13.90 19.45 3.24
N LEU A 107 -13.65 18.34 3.94
CA LEU A 107 -12.32 18.00 4.45
C LEU A 107 -11.31 17.78 3.32
N LEU A 108 -11.68 17.06 2.26
CA LEU A 108 -10.86 16.84 1.05
C LEU A 108 -10.50 18.17 0.37
N SER A 109 -11.43 19.12 0.34
CA SER A 109 -11.20 20.43 -0.27
C SER A 109 -10.32 21.32 0.63
N ALA A 110 -10.48 21.22 1.95
CA ALA A 110 -9.75 22.02 2.93
C ALA A 110 -8.31 21.51 3.21
N SER A 111 -7.99 20.25 2.87
CA SER A 111 -6.68 19.66 3.12
C SER A 111 -5.54 20.26 2.28
N GLY A 112 -5.85 21.10 1.29
CA GLY A 112 -4.87 21.78 0.43
C GLY A 112 -4.20 20.90 -0.62
N ALA A 113 -4.24 19.58 -0.44
CA ALA A 113 -3.97 18.57 -1.44
C ALA A 113 -4.98 17.43 -1.27
N PRO A 114 -5.77 17.07 -2.30
CA PRO A 114 -6.64 15.90 -2.23
C PRO A 114 -5.81 14.62 -2.34
N ALA A 115 -6.33 13.52 -1.80
CA ALA A 115 -5.77 12.20 -2.04
C ALA A 115 -5.71 11.93 -3.55
N LYS A 116 -4.67 11.19 -4.01
CA LYS A 116 -4.50 10.87 -5.44
C LYS A 116 -5.68 10.09 -5.99
N VAL A 117 -6.21 9.17 -5.19
CA VAL A 117 -7.40 8.38 -5.49
C VAL A 117 -8.43 8.59 -4.40
N VAL A 118 -9.68 8.84 -4.78
CA VAL A 118 -10.82 8.88 -3.86
C VAL A 118 -11.80 7.78 -4.25
N ILE A 119 -11.92 6.77 -3.41
CA ILE A 119 -12.86 5.67 -3.56
C ILE A 119 -14.17 6.05 -2.85
N ARG A 120 -15.26 5.98 -3.58
CA ARG A 120 -16.62 6.32 -3.16
C ARG A 120 -17.48 5.08 -3.26
N VAL A 121 -17.82 4.46 -2.13
CA VAL A 121 -18.50 3.16 -2.10
C VAL A 121 -19.88 3.23 -2.76
N ASP A 122 -20.58 4.36 -2.61
CA ASP A 122 -21.83 4.69 -3.30
C ASP A 122 -21.76 4.70 -4.83
N ARG A 123 -20.56 4.73 -5.40
CA ARG A 123 -20.33 4.77 -6.85
C ARG A 123 -19.71 3.49 -7.40
N LEU A 124 -19.49 2.48 -6.54
CA LEU A 124 -18.86 1.25 -6.97
C LEU A 124 -19.85 0.34 -7.72
N PRO A 125 -19.39 -0.39 -8.76
CA PRO A 125 -20.23 -1.32 -9.50
C PRO A 125 -20.91 -2.33 -8.57
N GLY A 126 -22.23 -2.50 -8.73
CA GLY A 126 -23.02 -3.46 -7.95
C GLY A 126 -23.50 -2.96 -6.59
N VAL A 127 -23.09 -1.78 -6.13
CA VAL A 127 -23.62 -1.16 -4.90
C VAL A 127 -24.91 -0.42 -5.24
N VAL A 128 -26.06 -1.05 -4.97
CA VAL A 128 -27.36 -0.58 -5.49
C VAL A 128 -28.05 0.39 -4.53
N GLN A 129 -27.74 0.30 -3.23
CA GLN A 129 -28.40 1.13 -2.22
C GLN A 129 -27.97 2.61 -2.28
N GLY A 130 -26.73 2.92 -2.69
CA GLY A 130 -26.23 4.31 -2.75
C GLY A 130 -26.58 5.10 -4.03
N ALA A 131 -27.09 4.42 -5.07
CA ALA A 131 -27.25 5.01 -6.40
C ALA A 131 -28.51 5.89 -6.60
N GLN A 132 -29.40 5.98 -5.59
CA GLN A 132 -30.64 6.76 -5.66
C GLN A 132 -30.74 7.71 -4.46
N SER A 133 -31.05 8.98 -4.72
CA SER A 133 -31.27 9.99 -3.68
C SER A 133 -32.44 9.59 -2.76
N GLY A 134 -32.20 9.56 -1.44
CA GLY A 134 -33.20 9.19 -0.43
C GLY A 134 -33.12 7.75 0.09
N ASN A 135 -32.17 6.94 -0.41
CA ASN A 135 -31.95 5.58 0.08
C ASN A 135 -31.11 5.51 1.36
N ASN A 136 -31.12 4.32 1.98
CA ASN A 136 -30.32 4.02 3.16
C ASN A 136 -28.81 4.21 2.89
N PRO A 137 -28.13 5.14 3.57
CA PRO A 137 -26.72 5.41 3.34
C PRO A 137 -25.78 4.39 4.01
N HIS A 138 -26.29 3.38 4.72
CA HIS A 138 -25.48 2.42 5.48
C HIS A 138 -24.90 1.32 4.56
N LEU A 139 -24.03 1.67 3.61
CA LEU A 139 -23.69 0.79 2.49
C LEU A 139 -22.87 -0.43 2.89
N TRP A 140 -22.13 -0.40 4.00
CA TRP A 140 -21.36 -1.57 4.45
C TRP A 140 -22.22 -2.79 4.76
N VAL A 141 -23.54 -2.63 4.95
CA VAL A 141 -24.47 -3.76 5.14
C VAL A 141 -24.88 -4.41 3.81
N ASP A 142 -24.66 -3.74 2.67
CA ASP A 142 -24.84 -4.32 1.35
C ASP A 142 -23.70 -5.34 1.10
N PRO A 143 -24.02 -6.64 0.90
CA PRO A 143 -23.01 -7.66 0.65
C PRO A 143 -22.12 -7.36 -0.57
N ALA A 144 -22.57 -6.53 -1.50
CA ALA A 144 -21.78 -6.13 -2.66
C ALA A 144 -20.67 -5.12 -2.33
N SER A 145 -20.83 -4.31 -1.26
CA SER A 145 -19.91 -3.20 -0.97
C SER A 145 -18.50 -3.66 -0.61
N GLY A 146 -18.35 -4.73 0.16
CA GLY A 146 -17.04 -5.26 0.54
C GLY A 146 -16.21 -5.72 -0.68
N PRO A 147 -16.71 -6.67 -1.49
CA PRO A 147 -16.03 -7.11 -2.71
C PRO A 147 -15.77 -5.99 -3.73
N ALA A 148 -16.71 -5.07 -3.88
CA ALA A 148 -16.55 -3.94 -4.78
C ALA A 148 -15.44 -2.99 -4.29
N LEU A 149 -15.39 -2.68 -2.99
CA LEU A 149 -14.32 -1.88 -2.39
C LEU A 149 -12.98 -2.59 -2.54
N ALA A 150 -12.93 -3.89 -2.30
CA ALA A 150 -11.69 -4.66 -2.43
C ALA A 150 -11.13 -4.58 -3.85
N SER A 151 -12.01 -4.74 -4.85
CA SER A 151 -11.64 -4.66 -6.26
C SER A 151 -11.15 -3.27 -6.65
N ALA A 152 -11.80 -2.22 -6.15
CA ALA A 152 -11.40 -0.84 -6.39
C ALA A 152 -10.05 -0.50 -5.73
N LEU A 153 -9.81 -1.00 -4.51
CA LEU A 153 -8.58 -0.74 -3.77
C LEU A 153 -7.37 -1.44 -4.40
N VAL A 154 -7.53 -2.66 -4.91
CA VAL A 154 -6.46 -3.38 -5.64
C VAL A 154 -6.11 -2.71 -6.97
N ALA A 155 -7.04 -1.97 -7.56
CA ALA A 155 -6.85 -1.26 -8.82
C ALA A 155 -6.31 0.18 -8.67
N ALA A 156 -6.24 0.70 -7.44
CA ALA A 156 -5.80 2.06 -7.12
C ALA A 156 -4.27 2.16 -7.04
#